data_AF-A0A529NSW8-F1
#
_entry.id   AF-A0A529NSW8-F1
#
_cell.length_a   1.000
_cell.length_b   1.000
_cell.length_c   1.000
_cell.angle_alpha   90.00
_cell.angle_beta   90.00
_cell.angle_gamma   90.00
#
_symmetry.space_group_name_H-M   'P 1'
#
loop_
_entity.id
_entity.type
_entity.pdbx_description
1 polymer ?
#
loop_
_entity_poly.entity_id
_entity_poly.type
_entity_poly.pdbx_seq_one_letter_code
_entity_poly.pdbx_strand_id
1 'polypeptide(L)'
;STTIESEIFAGAKEVSTINAYEKDRHIRQFDLLIDWGWFYFITKPMFWLIDTLYKFFGNFGLAILATTVIVKAIFFPLANKSYASMANMKKVQPKMVEIREKYADDKMKQQQAMMELYKTEKINPLAGCWPVALQIPVFFSLYKVLYITIEMRHAPFFGWIHDLAAPDPTSIFNLFGLLPFAAPAFLPHMGAWAVVMGIT
;
A
#
# COMPACT_ATOMS: atom_id res chain seq x y z
N SER A 1 -44.25 4.18 34.74
CA SER A 1 -42.78 4.29 34.87
C SER A 1 -42.20 3.81 33.55
N THR A 2 -41.50 4.64 32.81
CA THR A 2 -40.84 4.24 31.55
C THR A 2 -39.45 3.74 31.91
N THR A 3 -39.20 2.45 31.69
CA THR A 3 -37.86 1.87 31.88
C THR A 3 -37.00 2.22 30.69
N ILE A 4 -35.86 2.88 30.92
CA ILE A 4 -34.85 3.15 29.90
C ILE A 4 -33.73 2.12 30.11
N GLU A 5 -33.48 1.28 29.10
CA GLU A 5 -32.34 0.37 29.07
C GLU A 5 -31.21 1.03 28.27
N SER A 6 -30.02 1.04 28.86
CA SER A 6 -28.80 1.61 28.25
C SER A 6 -27.74 0.54 28.18
N GLU A 7 -27.18 0.31 27.00
CA GLU A 7 -26.08 -0.63 26.78
C GLU A 7 -24.75 0.14 26.59
N ILE A 8 -23.68 -0.35 27.21
CA ILE A 8 -22.34 0.25 27.11
C ILE A 8 -21.38 -0.81 26.58
N PHE A 9 -20.69 -0.49 25.49
CA PHE A 9 -19.59 -1.31 24.97
C PHE A 9 -18.26 -0.77 25.48
N ALA A 10 -17.51 -1.60 26.22
CA ALA A 10 -16.17 -1.29 26.71
C ALA A 10 -15.22 -2.45 26.39
N GLY A 11 -14.64 -2.42 25.20
CA GLY A 11 -13.77 -3.50 24.72
C GLY A 11 -12.83 -3.05 23.60
N ALA A 12 -11.93 -3.96 23.22
CA ALA A 12 -11.07 -3.78 22.05
C ALA A 12 -11.94 -3.71 20.78
N LYS A 13 -11.52 -2.90 19.81
CA LYS A 13 -12.21 -2.74 18.52
C LYS A 13 -11.91 -3.91 17.57
N GLU A 14 -12.24 -5.12 17.98
CA GLU A 14 -12.11 -6.32 17.17
C GLU A 14 -13.27 -6.39 16.16
N VAL A 15 -12.94 -6.59 14.88
CA VAL A 15 -13.91 -6.60 13.78
C VAL A 15 -14.94 -7.73 13.94
N SER A 16 -14.48 -8.93 14.32
CA SER A 16 -15.33 -10.11 14.55
C SER A 16 -16.34 -9.87 15.67
N THR A 17 -15.88 -9.35 16.80
CA THR A 17 -16.68 -9.04 17.99
C THR A 17 -17.71 -7.93 17.71
N ILE A 18 -17.29 -6.84 17.07
CA ILE A 18 -18.19 -5.73 16.69
C ILE A 18 -19.27 -6.21 15.73
N ASN A 19 -18.91 -6.95 14.68
CA ASN A 19 -19.88 -7.47 13.71
C ASN A 19 -20.86 -8.47 14.35
N ALA A 20 -20.43 -9.24 15.37
CA ALA A 20 -21.32 -10.11 16.12
C ALA A 20 -22.36 -9.32 16.93
N TYR A 21 -21.93 -8.28 17.66
CA TYR A 21 -22.85 -7.40 18.40
C TYR A 21 -23.84 -6.67 17.48
N GLU A 22 -23.39 -6.18 16.33
CA GLU A 22 -24.27 -5.57 15.32
C GLU A 22 -25.38 -6.53 14.91
N LYS A 23 -25.02 -7.80 14.65
CA LYS A 23 -25.96 -8.82 14.20
C LYS A 23 -26.89 -9.30 15.31
N ASP A 24 -26.36 -9.53 16.51
CA ASP A 24 -27.08 -10.13 17.63
C ASP A 24 -27.99 -9.12 18.34
N ARG A 25 -27.58 -7.85 18.40
CA ARG A 25 -28.31 -6.76 19.07
C ARG A 25 -28.99 -5.80 18.10
N HIS A 26 -28.88 -6.04 16.79
CA HIS A 26 -29.43 -5.19 15.72
C HIS A 26 -29.00 -3.70 15.84
N ILE A 27 -27.78 -3.46 16.32
CA ILE A 27 -27.23 -2.11 16.48
C ILE A 27 -26.81 -1.61 15.10
N ARG A 28 -27.49 -0.58 14.60
CA ARG A 28 -27.26 -0.04 13.25
C ARG A 28 -25.87 0.56 13.13
N GLN A 29 -25.07 0.13 12.15
CA GLN A 29 -23.76 0.72 11.79
C GLN A 29 -22.74 0.65 12.92
N PHE A 30 -22.77 -0.42 13.72
CA PHE A 30 -21.81 -0.62 14.80
C PHE A 30 -20.39 -0.85 14.26
N ASP A 31 -20.28 -1.42 13.05
CA ASP A 31 -19.04 -1.56 12.28
C ASP A 31 -18.28 -0.24 12.01
N LEU A 32 -18.97 0.91 12.02
CA LEU A 32 -18.36 2.24 11.86
C LEU A 32 -17.60 2.72 13.09
N LEU A 33 -17.66 1.99 14.22
CA LEU A 33 -16.77 2.22 15.36
C LEU A 33 -15.29 2.05 14.99
N ILE A 34 -15.02 1.25 13.96
CA ILE A 34 -13.71 1.08 13.35
C ILE A 34 -13.57 2.11 12.23
N ASP A 35 -12.53 2.92 12.31
CA ASP A 35 -12.23 3.89 11.26
C ASP A 35 -11.60 3.17 10.06
N TRP A 36 -12.43 2.81 9.08
CA TRP A 36 -12.01 2.16 7.83
C TRP A 36 -11.33 3.12 6.83
N GLY A 37 -11.31 4.43 7.12
CA GLY A 37 -10.81 5.48 6.24
C GLY A 37 -11.71 5.77 5.03
N TRP A 38 -11.27 6.72 4.19
CA TRP A 38 -11.99 7.11 2.98
C TRP A 38 -12.17 5.96 1.97
N PHE A 39 -11.21 5.04 1.89
CA PHE A 39 -11.23 3.91 0.96
C PHE A 39 -11.84 2.64 1.59
N TYR A 40 -12.88 2.78 2.41
CA TYR A 40 -13.50 1.67 3.13
C TYR A 40 -13.89 0.48 2.23
N PHE A 41 -14.27 0.75 0.98
CA PHE A 41 -14.63 -0.24 -0.03
C PHE A 41 -13.45 -1.10 -0.50
N ILE A 42 -12.21 -0.65 -0.31
CA ILE A 42 -10.98 -1.44 -0.55
C ILE A 42 -10.49 -2.01 0.79
N THR A 43 -10.49 -1.19 1.85
CA THR A 43 -9.98 -1.55 3.18
C THR A 43 -10.72 -2.75 3.77
N LYS A 44 -12.06 -2.81 3.67
CA LYS A 44 -12.86 -3.93 4.21
C LYS A 44 -12.57 -5.26 3.50
N PRO A 45 -12.63 -5.37 2.15
CA PRO A 45 -12.22 -6.59 1.45
C PRO A 45 -10.77 -6.99 1.72
N MET A 46 -9.87 -6.02 1.82
CA MET A 46 -8.46 -6.27 2.14
C MET A 46 -8.29 -6.89 3.53
N PHE A 47 -8.98 -6.34 4.54
CA PHE A 47 -9.01 -6.91 5.88
C PHE A 47 -9.55 -8.33 5.87
N TRP A 48 -10.69 -8.55 5.22
CA TRP A 48 -11.29 -9.89 5.12
C TRP A 48 -10.35 -10.91 4.47
N LEU A 49 -9.61 -10.50 3.43
CA LEU A 49 -8.62 -11.35 2.78
C LEU A 49 -7.46 -11.69 3.71
N ILE A 50 -6.90 -10.70 4.40
CA ILE A 50 -5.78 -10.90 5.35
C ILE A 50 -6.21 -11.79 6.52
N ASP A 51 -7.38 -11.53 7.13
CA ASP A 51 -7.94 -12.32 8.23
C ASP A 51 -8.18 -13.79 7.79
N THR A 52 -8.71 -14.00 6.59
CA THR A 52 -8.92 -15.35 6.04
C THR A 52 -7.60 -16.09 5.82
N LEU A 53 -6.60 -15.41 5.24
CA LEU A 53 -5.28 -16.00 5.02
C LEU A 53 -4.54 -16.23 6.34
N TYR A 54 -4.74 -15.37 7.33
CA TYR A 54 -4.20 -15.55 8.66
C TYR A 54 -4.79 -16.78 9.34
N LYS A 55 -6.11 -16.99 9.27
CA LYS A 55 -6.77 -18.21 9.77
C LYS A 55 -6.26 -19.47 9.09
N PHE A 56 -5.78 -19.37 7.85
CA PHE A 56 -5.21 -20.48 7.10
C PHE A 56 -3.73 -20.76 7.45
N PHE A 57 -2.89 -19.72 7.52
CA PHE A 57 -1.44 -19.87 7.74
C PHE A 57 -1.00 -19.81 9.22
N GLY A 58 -1.79 -19.18 10.09
CA GLY A 58 -1.45 -18.89 11.47
C GLY A 58 -0.34 -17.84 11.66
N ASN A 59 0.11 -17.18 10.59
CA ASN A 59 1.16 -16.15 10.62
C ASN A 59 0.75 -14.94 9.77
N PHE A 60 0.70 -13.77 10.42
CA PHE A 60 0.26 -12.54 9.78
C PHE A 60 1.19 -12.09 8.64
N GLY A 61 2.50 -12.27 8.75
CA GLY A 61 3.39 -11.85 7.67
C GLY A 61 3.29 -12.76 6.44
N LEU A 62 3.03 -14.06 6.62
CA LEU A 62 2.68 -14.93 5.48
C LEU A 62 1.34 -14.53 4.86
N ALA A 63 0.35 -14.14 5.67
CA ALA A 63 -0.93 -13.64 5.19
C ALA A 63 -0.77 -12.34 4.38
N ILE A 64 0.07 -11.40 4.84
CA ILE A 64 0.40 -10.16 4.10
C ILE A 64 1.10 -10.51 2.78
N LEU A 65 2.13 -11.36 2.80
CA LEU A 65 2.85 -11.75 1.57
C LEU A 65 1.91 -12.40 0.56
N ALA A 66 1.08 -13.35 0.99
CA ALA A 66 0.07 -13.98 0.14
C ALA A 66 -0.93 -12.95 -0.41
N THR A 67 -1.38 -12.01 0.43
CA THR A 67 -2.26 -10.90 0.01
C THR A 67 -1.58 -10.05 -1.07
N THR A 68 -0.30 -9.71 -0.92
CA THR A 68 0.41 -8.92 -1.94
C THR A 68 0.52 -9.64 -3.28
N VAL A 69 0.73 -10.97 -3.28
CA VAL A 69 0.78 -11.79 -4.50
C VAL A 69 -0.60 -11.80 -5.18
N ILE A 70 -1.67 -12.00 -4.42
CA ILE A 70 -3.05 -12.00 -4.94
C ILE A 70 -3.39 -10.64 -5.56
N VAL A 71 -3.11 -9.55 -4.83
CA VAL A 71 -3.37 -8.19 -5.30
C VAL A 71 -2.55 -7.89 -6.56
N LYS A 72 -1.27 -8.25 -6.59
CA LYS A 72 -0.44 -8.10 -7.80
C LYS A 72 -0.95 -8.93 -8.96
N ALA A 73 -1.46 -10.13 -8.73
CA ALA A 73 -2.05 -10.98 -9.77
C ALA A 73 -3.31 -10.35 -10.37
N ILE A 74 -4.18 -9.77 -9.53
CA ILE A 74 -5.37 -9.04 -9.99
C ILE A 74 -4.98 -7.81 -10.84
N PHE A 75 -3.95 -7.08 -10.43
CA PHE A 75 -3.45 -5.91 -11.16
C PHE A 75 -2.48 -6.25 -12.30
N PHE A 76 -2.06 -7.51 -12.46
CA PHE A 76 -1.12 -7.95 -13.48
C PHE A 76 -1.50 -7.56 -14.91
N PRO A 77 -2.75 -7.76 -15.41
CA PRO A 77 -3.11 -7.35 -16.76
C PRO A 77 -2.99 -5.83 -16.97
N LEU A 78 -3.29 -5.04 -15.95
CA LEU A 78 -3.16 -3.58 -15.99
C LEU A 78 -1.69 -3.17 -15.98
N ALA A 79 -0.89 -3.78 -15.09
CA ALA A 79 0.54 -3.55 -14.99
C ALA A 79 1.25 -3.90 -16.31
N ASN A 80 0.93 -5.04 -16.92
CA ASN A 80 1.49 -5.45 -18.21
C ASN A 80 1.23 -4.44 -19.34
N LYS A 81 0.00 -3.89 -19.42
CA LYS A 81 -0.32 -2.82 -20.37
C LYS A 81 0.52 -1.56 -20.13
N SER A 82 0.72 -1.18 -18.87
CA SER A 82 1.56 -0.02 -18.54
C SER A 82 3.04 -0.27 -18.85
N TYR A 83 3.55 -1.48 -18.57
CA TYR A 83 4.91 -1.88 -18.95
C TYR A 83 5.14 -1.81 -20.47
N ALA A 84 4.17 -2.27 -21.28
CA ALA A 84 4.24 -2.14 -22.73
C ALA A 84 4.32 -0.66 -23.17
N SER A 85 3.53 0.22 -22.55
CA SER A 85 3.58 1.66 -22.83
C SER A 85 4.93 2.28 -22.44
N MET A 86 5.50 1.89 -21.29
CA MET A 86 6.81 2.36 -20.86
C MET A 86 7.94 1.87 -21.75
N ALA A 87 7.87 0.63 -22.24
CA ALA A 87 8.82 0.09 -23.21
C ALA A 87 8.82 0.88 -24.52
N ASN A 88 7.63 1.26 -25.02
CA ASN A 88 7.52 2.11 -26.21
C ASN A 88 8.06 3.52 -25.95
N MET A 89 7.83 4.08 -24.76
CA MET A 89 8.43 5.38 -24.37
C MET A 89 9.95 5.33 -24.37
N LYS A 90 10.56 4.23 -23.90
CA LYS A 90 12.01 4.03 -23.92
C LYS A 90 12.58 3.99 -25.33
N LYS A 91 11.84 3.45 -26.32
CA LYS A 91 12.26 3.42 -27.73
C LYS A 91 12.29 4.81 -28.37
N VAL A 92 11.40 5.72 -27.99
CA VAL A 92 11.36 7.09 -28.53
C VAL A 92 12.26 8.07 -27.77
N GLN A 93 12.80 7.66 -26.62
CA GLN A 93 13.75 8.46 -25.83
C GLN A 93 14.89 9.12 -26.64
N PRO A 94 15.58 8.44 -27.58
CA PRO A 94 16.59 9.10 -28.42
C PRO A 94 16.02 10.25 -29.25
N LYS A 95 14.86 10.05 -29.91
CA LYS A 95 14.18 11.11 -30.68
C LYS A 95 13.76 12.28 -29.78
N MET A 96 13.37 12.00 -28.53
CA MET A 96 13.06 13.04 -27.56
C MET A 96 14.29 13.87 -27.20
N VAL A 97 15.48 13.26 -27.12
CA VAL A 97 16.75 13.96 -26.89
C VAL A 97 17.12 14.83 -28.09
N GLU A 98 16.99 14.32 -29.32
CA GLU A 98 17.22 15.10 -30.54
C GLU A 98 16.31 16.34 -30.62
N ILE A 99 15.02 16.21 -30.30
CA ILE A 99 14.09 17.35 -30.22
C ILE A 99 14.54 18.36 -29.15
N ARG A 100 15.03 17.86 -28.01
CA ARG A 100 15.50 18.72 -26.92
C ARG A 100 16.74 19.51 -27.31
N GLU A 101 17.67 18.91 -28.03
CA GLU A 101 18.88 19.56 -28.55
C GLU A 101 18.55 20.55 -29.68
N LYS A 102 17.68 20.16 -30.62
CA LYS A 102 17.31 21.00 -31.77
C LYS A 102 16.54 22.26 -31.39
N TYR A 103 15.75 22.21 -30.32
CA TYR A 103 14.91 23.31 -29.85
C TYR A 103 15.26 23.75 -28.41
N ALA A 104 16.55 23.71 -28.04
CA ALA A 104 17.01 24.06 -26.70
C ALA A 104 16.61 25.50 -26.28
N ASP A 105 16.65 26.44 -27.23
CA ASP A 105 16.36 27.87 -27.00
C ASP A 105 14.86 28.21 -27.08
N ASP A 106 14.02 27.33 -27.64
CA ASP A 106 12.59 27.57 -27.85
C ASP A 106 11.74 26.49 -27.17
N LYS A 107 11.43 26.71 -25.89
CA LYS A 107 10.63 25.77 -25.09
C LYS A 107 9.23 25.55 -25.64
N MET A 108 8.66 26.52 -26.36
CA MET A 108 7.32 26.39 -26.92
C MET A 108 7.34 25.44 -28.11
N LYS A 109 8.27 25.61 -29.05
CA LYS A 109 8.46 24.66 -30.16
C LYS A 109 8.88 23.28 -29.67
N GLN A 110 9.70 23.21 -28.64
CA GLN A 110 10.10 21.94 -28.02
C GLN A 110 8.90 21.15 -27.50
N GLN A 111 7.97 21.80 -26.78
CA GLN A 111 6.75 21.14 -26.29
C GLN A 111 5.82 20.70 -27.42
N GLN A 112 5.68 21.50 -28.48
CA GLN A 112 4.86 21.17 -29.65
C GLN A 112 5.43 19.97 -30.41
N ALA A 113 6.73 19.98 -30.73
CA ALA A 113 7.41 18.88 -31.41
C ALA A 113 7.37 17.58 -30.58
N MET A 114 7.50 17.68 -29.26
CA MET A 114 7.37 16.54 -28.35
C MET A 114 5.96 15.94 -28.39
N MET A 115 4.93 16.79 -28.41
CA MET A 115 3.53 16.33 -28.48
C MET A 115 3.21 15.71 -29.85
N GLU A 116 3.78 16.25 -30.93
CA GLU A 116 3.66 15.68 -32.27
C GLU A 116 4.36 14.32 -32.38
N LEU A 117 5.53 14.16 -31.77
CA LEU A 117 6.22 12.87 -31.66
C LEU A 117 5.35 11.84 -30.91
N TYR A 118 4.74 12.21 -29.78
CA TYR A 118 3.84 11.30 -29.07
C TYR A 118 2.62 10.89 -29.89
N LYS A 119 2.07 11.80 -30.71
CA LYS A 119 0.94 11.51 -31.61
C LYS A 119 1.34 10.59 -32.76
N THR A 120 2.46 10.86 -33.41
CA THR A 120 2.96 10.06 -34.55
C THR A 120 3.30 8.64 -34.13
N GLU A 121 3.95 8.48 -32.98
CA GLU A 121 4.31 7.17 -32.41
C GLU A 121 3.16 6.52 -31.61
N LYS A 122 2.00 7.19 -31.53
CA LYS A 122 0.79 6.75 -30.78
C LYS A 122 1.08 6.36 -29.32
N ILE A 123 1.95 7.12 -28.66
CA ILE A 123 2.36 6.88 -27.27
C ILE A 123 1.52 7.75 -26.34
N ASN A 124 0.95 7.15 -25.30
CA ASN A 124 0.27 7.88 -24.24
C ASN A 124 1.22 8.12 -23.05
N PRO A 125 1.70 9.35 -22.80
CA PRO A 125 2.60 9.64 -21.70
C PRO A 125 1.97 9.41 -20.31
N LEU A 126 0.64 9.50 -20.20
CA LEU A 126 -0.08 9.28 -18.95
C LEU A 126 -0.36 7.80 -18.63
N ALA A 127 -0.19 6.91 -19.60
CA ALA A 127 -0.36 5.47 -19.37
C ALA A 127 0.71 4.90 -18.42
N GLY A 128 1.83 5.58 -18.24
CA GLY A 128 2.88 5.21 -17.28
C GLY A 128 2.57 5.54 -15.83
N CYS A 129 1.80 6.61 -15.55
CA CYS A 129 1.44 6.98 -14.18
C CYS A 129 0.16 6.30 -13.68
N TRP A 130 -0.62 5.68 -14.57
CA TRP A 130 -1.88 5.00 -14.23
C TRP A 130 -1.73 3.89 -13.17
N PRO A 131 -0.70 3.02 -13.20
CA PRO A 131 -0.51 2.03 -12.16
C PRO A 131 -0.22 2.66 -10.79
N VAL A 132 0.56 3.73 -10.75
CA VAL A 132 0.91 4.42 -9.50
C VAL A 132 -0.33 5.06 -8.88
N ALA A 133 -1.13 5.75 -9.70
CA ALA A 133 -2.36 6.37 -9.26
C ALA A 133 -3.34 5.36 -8.63
N LEU A 134 -3.44 4.17 -9.21
CA LEU A 134 -4.28 3.10 -8.68
C LEU A 134 -3.66 2.38 -7.47
N GLN A 135 -2.32 2.27 -7.41
CA GLN A 135 -1.60 1.64 -6.30
C GLN A 135 -1.69 2.48 -5.02
N ILE A 136 -1.73 3.81 -5.13
CA ILE A 136 -1.78 4.72 -3.97
C ILE A 136 -2.97 4.39 -3.04
N PRO A 137 -4.24 4.33 -3.51
CA PRO A 137 -5.38 3.92 -2.69
C PRO A 137 -5.21 2.55 -2.05
N VAL A 138 -4.69 1.56 -2.79
CA VAL A 138 -4.46 0.20 -2.28
C VAL A 138 -3.44 0.20 -1.14
N PHE A 139 -2.36 0.98 -1.27
CA PHE A 139 -1.37 1.14 -0.22
C PHE A 139 -1.95 1.79 1.04
N PHE A 140 -2.72 2.87 0.90
CA PHE A 140 -3.41 3.51 2.03
C PHE A 140 -4.38 2.56 2.72
N SER A 141 -5.13 1.76 1.97
CA SER A 141 -6.01 0.74 2.54
C SER A 141 -5.23 -0.31 3.30
N LEU A 142 -4.14 -0.85 2.74
CA LEU A 142 -3.31 -1.82 3.44
C LEU A 142 -2.71 -1.25 4.73
N TYR A 143 -2.16 -0.04 4.68
CA TYR A 143 -1.65 0.67 5.86
C TYR A 143 -2.74 0.84 6.93
N LYS A 144 -3.95 1.24 6.52
CA LYS A 144 -5.08 1.39 7.45
C LYS A 144 -5.47 0.05 8.06
N VAL A 145 -5.51 -1.04 7.28
CA VAL A 145 -5.77 -2.39 7.80
C VAL A 145 -4.74 -2.78 8.86
N LEU A 146 -3.45 -2.58 8.60
CA LEU A 146 -2.39 -2.87 9.58
C LEU A 146 -2.58 -2.06 10.88
N TYR A 147 -3.05 -0.82 10.77
CA TYR A 147 -3.27 0.05 11.93
C TYR A 147 -4.51 -0.31 12.76
N ILE A 148 -5.61 -0.71 12.11
CA ILE A 148 -6.88 -1.03 12.81
C ILE A 148 -6.88 -2.45 13.39
N THR A 149 -6.08 -3.36 12.85
CA THR A 149 -6.14 -4.77 13.22
C THR A 149 -5.38 -5.00 14.52
N ILE A 150 -6.13 -5.04 15.63
CA ILE A 150 -5.58 -5.22 16.97
C ILE A 150 -4.86 -6.57 17.10
N GLU A 151 -5.32 -7.59 16.39
CA GLU A 151 -4.71 -8.93 16.37
C GLU A 151 -3.29 -8.96 15.79
N MET A 152 -2.93 -7.96 14.98
CA MET A 152 -1.58 -7.84 14.40
C MET A 152 -0.59 -7.13 15.32
N ARG A 153 -1.09 -6.47 16.38
CA ARG A 153 -0.26 -5.80 17.37
C ARG A 153 0.54 -6.85 18.13
N HIS A 154 1.86 -6.72 18.12
CA HIS A 154 2.78 -7.71 18.72
C HIS A 154 2.81 -9.07 18.01
N ALA A 155 2.36 -9.14 16.75
CA ALA A 155 2.50 -10.35 15.96
C ALA A 155 3.93 -10.50 15.42
N PRO A 156 4.65 -11.61 15.74
CA PRO A 156 5.97 -11.86 15.21
C PRO A 156 5.89 -12.29 13.74
N PHE A 157 6.94 -12.00 12.97
CA PHE A 157 7.05 -12.47 11.59
C PHE A 157 8.21 -13.44 11.39
N PHE A 158 9.41 -12.93 11.12
CA PHE A 158 10.59 -13.72 10.79
C PHE A 158 11.86 -13.02 11.27
N GLY A 159 12.77 -13.77 11.90
CA GLY A 159 14.03 -13.25 12.43
C GLY A 159 13.82 -12.28 13.61
N TRP A 160 14.33 -11.05 13.46
CA TRP A 160 14.31 -9.98 14.48
C TRP A 160 13.01 -9.16 14.51
N ILE A 161 12.06 -9.43 13.60
CA ILE A 161 10.77 -8.74 13.56
C ILE A 161 9.82 -9.41 14.56
N HIS A 162 9.74 -8.83 15.75
CA HIS A 162 8.87 -9.29 16.84
C HIS A 162 7.49 -8.59 16.87
N ASP A 163 7.31 -7.51 16.10
CA ASP A 163 6.04 -6.80 16.01
C ASP A 163 5.86 -6.23 14.59
N LEU A 164 4.88 -6.76 13.85
CA LEU A 164 4.51 -6.33 12.50
C LEU A 164 3.83 -4.95 12.45
N ALA A 165 3.27 -4.49 13.57
CA ALA A 165 2.60 -3.19 13.65
C ALA A 165 3.55 -2.05 14.06
N ALA A 166 4.76 -2.39 14.52
CA ALA A 166 5.79 -1.43 14.92
C ALA A 166 6.79 -1.17 13.77
N PRO A 167 7.49 -0.02 13.79
CA PRO A 167 8.63 0.21 12.90
C PRO A 167 9.71 -0.88 13.07
N ASP A 168 10.34 -1.28 11.97
CA ASP A 168 11.46 -2.24 12.01
C ASP A 168 12.57 -1.72 12.94
N PRO A 169 12.99 -2.50 13.96
CA PRO A 169 14.06 -2.10 14.89
C PRO A 169 15.42 -1.99 14.22
N THR A 170 15.60 -2.61 13.04
CA THR A 170 16.83 -2.48 12.25
C THR A 170 16.82 -1.18 11.45
N SER A 171 17.95 -0.49 11.46
CA SER A 171 18.17 0.71 10.66
C SER A 171 19.61 0.73 10.18
N ILE A 172 19.87 1.28 8.99
CA ILE A 172 21.23 1.56 8.50
C ILE A 172 22.03 2.34 9.56
N PHE A 173 21.38 3.30 10.23
CA PHE A 173 22.00 4.12 11.27
C PHE A 173 22.29 3.36 12.56
N ASN A 174 21.57 2.28 12.81
CA ASN A 174 21.82 1.38 13.92
C ASN A 174 22.71 0.18 13.53
N LEU A 175 23.39 0.24 12.37
CA LEU A 175 24.14 -0.87 11.78
C LEU A 175 23.32 -2.18 11.76
N PHE A 176 22.04 -2.08 11.41
CA PHE A 176 21.08 -3.19 11.42
C PHE A 176 20.90 -3.88 12.79
N GLY A 177 21.02 -3.13 13.88
CA GLY A 177 20.79 -3.64 15.24
C GLY A 177 22.08 -3.96 16.02
N LEU A 178 23.25 -3.65 15.46
CA LEU A 178 24.55 -3.81 16.13
C LEU A 178 24.79 -2.79 17.24
N LEU A 179 24.17 -1.61 17.16
CA LEU A 179 24.25 -0.60 18.21
C LEU A 179 22.95 -0.63 19.07
N PRO A 180 23.02 -0.32 20.38
CA PRO A 180 21.86 -0.39 21.26
C PRO A 180 21.07 0.94 21.30
N PHE A 181 21.01 1.70 20.20
CA PHE A 181 20.20 2.93 20.11
C PHE A 181 19.20 2.89 18.96
N ALA A 182 18.01 3.40 19.20
CA ALA A 182 17.04 3.61 18.14
C ALA A 182 17.51 4.76 17.24
N ALA A 183 17.47 4.56 15.92
CA ALA A 183 17.75 5.64 14.98
C ALA A 183 16.78 6.81 15.24
N PRO A 184 17.27 8.07 15.28
CA PRO A 184 16.42 9.23 15.49
C PRO A 184 15.27 9.30 14.47
N ALA A 185 14.05 9.59 14.93
CA ALA A 185 12.83 9.58 14.12
C ALA A 185 12.83 10.53 12.90
N PHE A 186 13.75 11.51 12.87
CA PHE A 186 13.90 12.43 11.74
C PHE A 186 14.73 11.83 10.59
N LEU A 187 15.44 10.73 10.82
CA LEU A 187 16.23 10.05 9.79
C LEU A 187 15.36 9.03 9.04
N PRO A 188 15.57 8.85 7.72
CA PRO A 188 14.86 7.83 6.97
C PRO A 188 15.17 6.44 7.55
N HIS A 189 14.17 5.83 8.19
CA HIS A 189 14.25 4.47 8.71
C HIS A 189 14.26 3.47 7.54
N MET A 190 15.46 3.01 7.18
CA MET A 190 15.65 1.96 6.18
C MET A 190 16.04 0.67 6.92
N GLY A 191 15.08 -0.25 7.03
CA GLY A 191 15.30 -1.57 7.62
C GLY A 191 16.19 -2.47 6.78
N ALA A 192 16.75 -3.51 7.39
CA ALA A 192 17.64 -4.47 6.73
C ALA A 192 16.98 -5.09 5.48
N TRP A 193 15.71 -5.48 5.59
CA TRP A 193 14.96 -6.08 4.48
C TRP A 193 14.72 -5.10 3.32
N ALA A 194 14.53 -3.81 3.60
CA ALA A 194 14.37 -2.80 2.56
C ALA A 194 15.66 -2.60 1.76
N VAL A 195 16.82 -2.66 2.43
CA VAL A 195 18.12 -2.58 1.77
C VAL A 195 18.37 -3.81 0.89
N VAL A 196 18.11 -5.02 1.41
CA VAL A 196 18.26 -6.26 0.65
C VAL A 196 17.39 -6.24 -0.61
N MET A 197 16.10 -5.91 -0.47
CA MET A 197 15.17 -5.83 -1.61
C MET A 197 15.46 -4.67 -2.58
N GLY A 198 16.18 -3.63 -2.14
CA GLY A 198 16.57 -2.52 -3.00
C GLY A 198 17.81 -2.80 -3.84
N ILE A 199 18.66 -3.73 -3.42
CA ILE A 199 19.87 -4.16 -4.15
C ILE A 199 19.55 -5.25 -5.18
N THR A 200 18.58 -6.11 -4.89
CA THR A 200 18.12 -7.21 -5.75
C THR A 200 17.05 -6.77 -6.76
#